data_AF-A0A3B8WVA0-F1
#
_entry.id   AF-A0A3B8WVA0-F1
#
_cell.length_a   1.000
_cell.length_b   1.000
_cell.length_c   1.000
_cell.angle_alpha   90.00
_cell.angle_beta   90.00
_cell.angle_gamma   90.00
#
_symmetry.space_group_name_H-M   'P 1'
#
loop_
_entity.id
_entity.type
_entity.pdbx_description
1 polymer ?
#
loop_
_entity_poly.entity_id
_entity_poly.type
_entity_poly.pdbx_seq_one_letter_code
_entity_poly.pdbx_strand_id
1 'polypeptide(L)'
;MSRKDSYQQLERNLGYRFGELALLEQALTHRSHSRQHNERMEFLGDALLSAFVAEELCERFPEVREGTLTRFRASLVKKESLASLAQ
;
A
#
# COMPACT_ATOMS: atom_id res chain seq x y z
N MET A 1 5.20 4.73 -25.04
CA MET A 1 4.09 4.20 -24.24
C MET A 1 3.37 5.41 -23.65
N SER A 2 2.07 5.56 -23.89
CA SER A 2 1.31 6.69 -23.33
C SER A 2 1.16 6.50 -21.81
N ARG A 3 1.10 7.59 -21.04
CA ARG A 3 0.81 7.54 -19.59
C ARG A 3 -0.49 6.76 -19.30
N LYS A 4 -1.45 6.83 -20.23
CA LYS A 4 -2.70 6.09 -20.19
C LYS A 4 -2.52 4.58 -20.32
N ASP A 5 -1.57 4.12 -21.12
CA ASP A 5 -1.25 2.69 -21.29
C ASP A 5 -0.61 2.13 -20.01
N SER A 6 0.24 2.93 -19.34
CA SER A 6 0.85 2.58 -18.05
C SER A 6 -0.20 2.43 -16.95
N TYR A 7 -1.20 3.32 -16.91
CA TYR A 7 -2.30 3.21 -15.93
C TYR A 7 -3.17 1.98 -16.17
N GLN A 8 -3.51 1.67 -17.42
CA GLN A 8 -4.25 0.46 -17.75
C GLN A 8 -3.48 -0.82 -17.42
N GLN A 9 -2.14 -0.81 -17.53
CA GLN A 9 -1.33 -1.94 -17.09
C GLN A 9 -1.36 -2.08 -15.56
N LEU A 10 -1.22 -0.98 -14.83
CA LEU A 10 -1.27 -0.98 -13.37
C LEU A 10 -2.63 -1.45 -12.83
N GLU A 11 -3.74 -0.95 -13.39
CA GLU A 11 -5.10 -1.39 -13.03
C GLU A 11 -5.29 -2.90 -13.23
N ARG A 12 -4.72 -3.44 -14.32
CA ARG A 12 -4.72 -4.89 -14.59
C ARG A 12 -3.90 -5.66 -13.57
N ASN A 13 -2.71 -5.19 -13.23
CA ASN A 13 -1.85 -5.82 -12.22
C ASN A 13 -2.48 -5.80 -10.82
N LEU A 14 -3.18 -4.71 -10.48
CA LEU A 14 -3.91 -4.57 -9.21
C LEU A 14 -5.23 -5.35 -9.19
N GLY A 15 -5.74 -5.80 -10.34
CA GLY A 15 -7.08 -6.37 -10.45
C GLY A 15 -8.19 -5.37 -10.09
N TYR A 16 -7.90 -4.07 -10.14
CA TYR A 16 -8.80 -3.00 -9.70
C TYR A 16 -8.82 -1.86 -10.71
N ARG A 17 -10.02 -1.46 -11.12
CA ARG A 17 -10.24 -0.32 -12.01
C ARG A 17 -10.70 0.88 -11.19
N PHE A 18 -9.99 1.99 -11.30
CA PHE A 18 -10.33 3.21 -10.58
C PHE A 18 -11.59 3.83 -11.19
N GLY A 19 -12.57 4.14 -10.34
CA GLY A 19 -13.75 4.92 -10.74
C GLY A 19 -13.39 6.36 -11.14
N GLU A 20 -12.34 6.90 -10.52
CA GLU A 20 -11.82 8.24 -10.77
C GLU A 20 -10.32 8.18 -11.06
N LEU A 21 -9.92 8.41 -12.32
CA LEU A 21 -8.52 8.33 -12.74
C LEU A 21 -7.62 9.33 -11.99
N ALA A 22 -8.17 10.48 -11.60
CA ALA A 22 -7.46 11.49 -10.82
C ALA A 22 -6.93 10.96 -9.48
N LEU A 23 -7.62 9.99 -8.85
CA LEU A 23 -7.15 9.36 -7.62
C LEU A 23 -5.90 8.51 -7.87
N LEU A 24 -5.86 7.78 -8.99
CA LEU A 24 -4.68 7.02 -9.39
C LEU A 24 -3.50 7.94 -9.70
N GLU A 25 -3.76 9.03 -10.42
CA GLU A 25 -2.74 10.04 -10.73
C GLU A 25 -2.17 10.66 -9.45
N GLN A 26 -3.04 11.03 -8.50
CA GLN A 26 -2.61 11.58 -7.22
C GLN A 26 -1.82 10.56 -6.40
N ALA A 27 -2.25 9.30 -6.33
CA ALA A 27 -1.57 8.24 -5.59
C ALA A 27 -0.14 7.99 -6.10
N LEU A 28 0.09 8.18 -7.40
CA LEU A 28 1.40 8.04 -8.05
C LEU A 28 2.21 9.35 -8.09
N THR A 29 1.70 10.44 -7.52
CA THR A 29 2.36 11.74 -7.54
C THR A 29 3.09 12.02 -6.23
N HIS A 30 4.42 12.09 -6.31
CA HIS A 30 5.27 12.45 -5.18
C HIS A 30 5.18 13.95 -4.86
N ARG A 31 5.33 14.30 -3.57
CA ARG A 31 5.26 15.69 -3.06
C ARG A 31 6.19 16.68 -3.73
N SER A 32 7.31 16.21 -4.31
CA SER A 32 8.26 17.08 -5.02
C SER A 32 7.77 17.50 -6.41
N HIS A 33 6.72 16.86 -6.93
CA HIS A 33 6.25 17.05 -8.30
C HIS A 33 4.97 17.89 -8.40
N SER A 34 4.12 17.88 -7.36
CA SER A 34 2.85 18.62 -7.36
C SER A 34 2.42 18.95 -5.93
N ARG A 35 1.59 19.99 -5.79
CA ARG A 35 0.84 20.28 -4.55
C ARG A 35 -0.26 19.25 -4.27
N GLN A 36 -0.83 18.65 -5.31
CA GLN A 36 -1.74 17.51 -5.17
C GLN A 36 -0.90 16.24 -5.28
N HIS A 37 -0.61 15.63 -4.15
CA HIS A 37 0.30 14.50 -4.01
C HIS A 37 -0.26 13.44 -3.07
N ASN A 38 0.47 12.34 -2.92
CA ASN A 38 0.02 11.14 -2.22
C ASN A 38 0.24 11.12 -0.70
N GLU A 39 1.01 12.02 -0.06
CA GLU A 39 1.30 11.93 1.40
C GLU A 39 0.07 11.65 2.31
N ARG A 40 -1.09 12.27 2.03
CA ARG A 40 -2.31 11.98 2.81
C ARG A 40 -2.87 10.59 2.54
N MET A 41 -2.76 10.11 1.31
CA MET A 41 -3.14 8.75 0.92
C MET A 41 -2.17 7.73 1.51
N GLU A 42 -0.87 8.04 1.53
CA GLU A 42 0.18 7.23 2.17
C GLU A 42 -0.09 7.09 3.67
N PHE A 43 -0.35 8.21 4.37
CA PHE A 43 -0.71 8.18 5.79
C PHE A 43 -1.91 7.28 6.09
N LEU A 44 -2.97 7.36 5.28
CA LEU A 44 -4.14 6.49 5.44
C LEU A 44 -3.83 5.04 5.08
N GLY A 45 -3.09 4.82 4.00
CA GLY A 45 -2.69 3.51 3.50
C GLY A 45 -1.84 2.75 4.51
N ASP A 46 -0.90 3.42 5.19
CA ASP A 46 -0.06 2.83 6.23
C ASP A 46 -0.89 2.31 7.41
N ALA A 47 -1.91 3.08 7.83
CA ALA A 47 -2.80 2.68 8.91
C ALA A 47 -3.66 1.46 8.50
N LEU A 48 -4.22 1.47 7.28
CA LEU A 48 -5.03 0.37 6.76
C LEU A 48 -4.21 -0.90 6.57
N LEU A 49 -3.04 -0.80 5.94
CA LEU A 49 -2.13 -1.94 5.74
C LEU A 49 -1.69 -2.53 7.08
N SER A 50 -1.35 -1.68 8.05
CA SER A 50 -1.00 -2.13 9.40
C SER A 50 -2.15 -2.87 10.09
N ALA A 51 -3.40 -2.44 9.88
CA ALA A 51 -4.57 -3.11 10.42
C ALA A 51 -4.80 -4.48 9.77
N PHE A 52 -4.78 -4.56 8.43
CA PHE A 52 -4.97 -5.84 7.72
C PHE A 52 -3.88 -6.85 8.04
N VAL A 53 -2.61 -6.41 8.12
CA VAL A 53 -1.52 -7.31 8.52
C VAL A 53 -1.68 -7.77 9.97
N ALA A 54 -2.15 -6.90 10.87
CA ALA A 54 -2.40 -7.29 12.26
C ALA A 54 -3.53 -8.33 12.36
N GLU A 55 -4.62 -8.13 11.62
CA GLU A 55 -5.75 -9.06 11.52
C GLU A 55 -5.28 -10.43 11.02
N GLU A 56 -4.58 -10.49 9.88
CA GLU A 56 -4.06 -11.74 9.31
C GLU A 56 -3.09 -12.47 10.26
N LEU A 57 -2.24 -11.72 10.98
CA LEU A 57 -1.32 -12.30 11.96
C LEU A 57 -2.05 -12.89 13.17
N CYS A 58 -3.09 -12.23 13.66
CA CYS A 58 -3.92 -12.74 14.75
C CYS A 58 -4.66 -14.02 14.34
N GLU A 59 -5.20 -14.07 13.11
CA GLU A 59 -5.90 -15.25 12.60
C GLU A 59 -4.97 -16.43 12.32
N ARG A 60 -3.79 -16.17 11.72
CA ARG A 60 -2.81 -17.23 11.40
C ARG A 60 -2.06 -17.77 12.61
N PHE A 61 -1.88 -16.94 13.65
CA PHE A 61 -1.03 -17.26 14.79
C PHE A 61 -1.73 -17.01 16.15
N PRO A 62 -2.86 -17.71 16.43
CA PRO A 62 -3.69 -17.42 17.61
C PRO A 62 -2.97 -17.64 18.96
N GLU A 63 -1.98 -18.53 19.00
CA GLU A 63 -1.22 -18.87 20.22
C GLU A 63 0.00 -17.96 20.46
N VAL A 64 0.31 -17.06 19.53
CA VAL A 64 1.49 -16.19 19.62
C VAL A 64 1.18 -14.95 20.44
N ARG A 65 2.08 -14.62 21.38
CA ARG A 65 1.92 -13.43 22.23
C ARG A 65 1.95 -12.15 21.39
N GLU A 66 1.15 -11.16 21.80
CA GLU A 66 1.02 -9.84 21.18
C GLU A 66 2.39 -9.20 20.85
N GLY A 67 3.35 -9.18 21.77
CA GLY A 67 4.65 -8.54 21.51
C GLY A 67 5.45 -9.19 20.36
N THR A 68 5.22 -10.47 20.05
CA THR A 68 5.79 -11.11 18.87
C THR A 68 5.00 -10.75 17.61
N LEU A 69 3.67 -10.73 17.68
CA LEU A 69 2.81 -10.27 16.58
C LEU A 69 3.13 -8.83 16.17
N THR A 70 3.36 -7.94 17.12
CA THR A 70 3.77 -6.55 16.88
C THR A 70 5.11 -6.45 16.14
N ARG A 71 6.09 -7.31 16.48
CA ARG A 71 7.37 -7.37 15.76
C ARG A 71 7.21 -7.93 14.34
N PHE A 72 6.38 -8.95 14.15
CA PHE A 72 6.08 -9.50 12.82
C PHE A 72 5.41 -8.45 11.95
N ARG A 73 4.36 -7.79 12.45
CA ARG A 73 3.69 -6.69 11.76
C ARG A 73 4.69 -5.62 11.32
N ALA A 74 5.51 -5.11 12.25
CA ALA A 74 6.51 -4.10 11.96
C ALA A 74 7.52 -4.55 10.89
N SER A 75 7.90 -5.83 10.88
CA SER A 75 8.81 -6.38 9.87
C SER A 75 8.18 -6.55 8.48
N LEU A 76 6.86 -6.72 8.41
CA LEU A 76 6.12 -6.90 7.15
C LEU A 76 5.75 -5.55 6.52
N VAL A 77 5.36 -4.57 7.34
CA VAL A 77 4.91 -3.24 6.85
C VAL A 77 6.05 -2.24 6.68
N LYS A 78 7.31 -2.63 6.92
CA LYS A 78 8.47 -1.75 6.69
C LYS A 78 8.71 -1.53 5.20
N LYS A 79 9.26 -0.36 4.90
CA LYS A 79 9.54 0.14 3.54
C LYS A 79 10.29 -0.87 2.66
N GLU A 80 11.29 -1.57 3.19
CA GLU A 80 12.10 -2.51 2.42
C GLU A 80 11.28 -3.73 1.97
N SER A 81 10.43 -4.24 2.85
CA SER A 81 9.54 -5.37 2.55
C SER A 81 8.53 -4.97 1.48
N LEU A 82 7.91 -3.80 1.63
CA LEU A 82 6.92 -3.29 0.67
C LEU A 82 7.54 -2.95 -0.69
N ALA A 83 8.76 -2.38 -0.70
CA ALA A 83 9.48 -2.10 -1.93
C ALA A 83 9.80 -3.36 -2.74
N SER A 84 10.06 -4.49 -2.07
CA SER A 84 10.30 -5.77 -2.75
C SER A 84 9.04 -6.32 -3.44
N LEU A 85 7.86 -6.03 -2.91
CA LEU A 85 6.57 -6.44 -3.49
C LEU A 85 6.15 -5.56 -4.67
N ALA A 86 6.67 -4.33 -4.75
CA ALA A 86 6.30 -3.33 -5.76
C ALA A 86 7.15 -3.38 -7.04
N GLN A 87 8.01 -4.40 -7.20
CA GLN A 87 8.84 -4.62 -8.40
C GLN A 87 8.05 -5.30 -9.52
#